data_AF-A0A2D0KKD4-F1
#
_entry.id   AF-A0A2D0KKD4-F1
#
_cell.length_a   1.000
_cell.length_b   1.000
_cell.length_c   1.000
_cell.angle_alpha   90.00
_cell.angle_beta   90.00
_cell.angle_gamma   90.00
#
_symmetry.space_group_name_H-M   'P 1'
#
loop_
_entity.id
_entity.type
_entity.pdbx_description
1 polymer ?
#
loop_
_entity_poly.entity_id
_entity_poly.type
_entity_poly.pdbx_seq_one_letter_code
_entity_poly.pdbx_strand_id
1 'polypeptide(L)'
;MTRSHPLAIFILNILGITLFLSWYLPENHGFWFHIDSAIFYFFNEKLLSGSKFALFVAIANVRAFDVISLLCMGLLYYSAFRKQDYAGKRRLFMIGLVMLISAVIINQIGHQIPVSRPSPTLTFENVNRINEMTNWHTKDASKDSFPGDHGLMLLIFSSFILRYISRSAFCIALLIMVAFALPRIMAGAHWFTDIAVGSLSLTLIGMSWVLLTPLSDIMATWLDKKLPHISRNN
;
A
#
# COMPACT_ATOMS: atom_id res chain seq x y z
N MET A 1 19.29 -7.59 19.40
CA MET A 1 18.80 -8.64 18.47
C MET A 1 17.38 -8.98 18.86
N THR A 2 16.43 -8.84 17.93
CA THR A 2 15.03 -9.17 18.19
C THR A 2 14.87 -10.68 18.32
N ARG A 3 14.18 -11.15 19.37
CA ARG A 3 13.72 -12.54 19.43
C ARG A 3 12.69 -12.75 18.32
N SER A 4 12.78 -13.86 17.59
CA SER A 4 11.74 -14.25 16.66
C SER A 4 10.43 -14.46 17.42
N HIS A 5 9.32 -14.03 16.84
CA HIS A 5 7.98 -14.29 17.36
C HIS A 5 7.29 -15.35 16.49
N PRO A 6 7.69 -16.63 16.59
CA PRO A 6 7.25 -17.67 15.65
C PRO A 6 5.74 -17.86 15.63
N LEU A 7 5.10 -17.76 16.80
CA LEU A 7 3.64 -17.85 16.92
C LEU A 7 2.94 -16.67 16.22
N ALA A 8 3.45 -15.44 16.35
CA ALA A 8 2.88 -14.28 15.68
C ALA A 8 3.06 -14.38 14.14
N ILE A 9 4.21 -14.85 13.68
CA ILE A 9 4.46 -15.12 12.25
C ILE A 9 3.44 -16.14 11.75
N PHE A 10 3.30 -17.27 12.44
CA PHE A 10 2.36 -18.32 12.07
C PHE A 10 0.91 -17.80 11.97
N ILE A 11 0.45 -17.05 12.98
CA ILE A 11 -0.90 -16.45 12.98
C ILE A 11 -1.07 -15.48 11.81
N LEU A 12 -0.12 -14.58 11.56
CA LEU A 12 -0.23 -13.60 10.47
C LEU A 12 -0.20 -14.28 9.08
N ASN A 13 0.56 -15.36 8.92
CA ASN A 13 0.55 -16.15 7.69
C ASN A 13 -0.79 -16.85 7.50
N ILE A 14 -1.33 -17.51 8.53
CA ILE A 14 -2.66 -18.12 8.45
C ILE A 14 -3.71 -17.07 8.12
N LEU A 15 -3.68 -15.91 8.78
CA LEU A 15 -4.63 -14.83 8.52
C LEU A 15 -4.53 -14.32 7.08
N GLY A 16 -3.30 -14.06 6.59
CA GLY A 16 -3.09 -13.61 5.21
C GLY A 16 -3.51 -14.64 4.17
N ILE A 17 -3.17 -15.92 4.38
CA ILE A 17 -3.57 -17.01 3.48
C ILE A 17 -5.09 -17.21 3.51
N THR A 18 -5.70 -17.25 4.69
CA THR A 18 -7.14 -17.42 4.84
C THR A 18 -7.90 -16.26 4.21
N LEU A 19 -7.42 -15.02 4.40
CA LEU A 19 -8.00 -13.84 3.77
C LEU A 19 -7.93 -13.93 2.24
N PHE A 20 -6.77 -14.27 1.68
CA PHE A 20 -6.62 -14.45 0.24
C PHE A 20 -7.51 -15.58 -0.31
N LEU A 21 -7.51 -16.75 0.34
CA LEU A 21 -8.33 -17.90 -0.08
C LEU A 21 -9.83 -17.62 0.05
N SER A 22 -10.26 -16.82 1.03
CA SER A 22 -11.66 -16.42 1.18
C SER A 22 -12.19 -15.62 -0.02
N TRP A 23 -11.29 -14.99 -0.78
CA TRP A 23 -11.59 -14.22 -1.98
C TRP A 23 -11.29 -14.99 -3.27
N TYR A 24 -10.25 -15.81 -3.27
CA TYR A 24 -9.79 -16.53 -4.46
C TYR A 24 -10.60 -17.81 -4.77
N LEU A 25 -11.01 -18.56 -3.74
CA LEU A 25 -11.68 -19.86 -3.93
C LEU A 25 -13.15 -19.77 -4.38
N PRO A 26 -13.98 -18.84 -3.87
CA PRO A 26 -15.38 -18.78 -4.27
C PRO A 26 -15.55 -18.39 -5.73
N GLU A 27 -16.51 -19.01 -6.41
CA GLU A 27 -16.91 -18.59 -7.77
C GLU A 27 -17.28 -17.10 -7.78
N ASN A 28 -16.76 -16.37 -8.76
CA ASN A 28 -16.92 -14.91 -8.89
C ASN A 28 -16.52 -14.13 -7.62
N HIS A 29 -15.58 -14.62 -6.80
CA HIS A 29 -15.19 -14.03 -5.52
C HIS A 29 -16.28 -14.01 -4.43
N GLY A 30 -17.42 -14.66 -4.68
CA GLY A 30 -18.49 -14.89 -3.71
C GLY A 30 -18.95 -13.62 -2.98
N PHE A 31 -18.92 -13.66 -1.65
CA PHE A 31 -19.33 -12.54 -0.78
C PHE A 31 -18.60 -11.23 -1.09
N TRP A 32 -17.32 -11.30 -1.45
CA TRP A 32 -16.52 -10.12 -1.70
C TRP A 32 -16.98 -9.34 -2.92
N PHE A 33 -17.51 -10.02 -3.93
CA PHE A 33 -18.06 -9.36 -5.12
C PHE A 33 -19.29 -8.51 -4.80
N HIS A 34 -20.13 -8.93 -3.85
CA HIS A 34 -21.28 -8.13 -3.42
C HIS A 34 -20.84 -6.84 -2.73
N ILE A 35 -19.79 -6.89 -1.90
CA ILE A 35 -19.20 -5.70 -1.29
C ILE A 35 -18.60 -4.78 -2.36
N ASP A 36 -17.77 -5.35 -3.22
CA ASP A 36 -17.07 -4.64 -4.29
C ASP A 36 -18.03 -3.89 -5.22
N SER A 37 -19.06 -4.58 -5.70
CA SER A 37 -20.09 -4.00 -6.56
C SER A 37 -20.92 -2.95 -5.83
N ALA A 38 -21.33 -3.19 -4.58
CA ALA A 38 -22.07 -2.20 -3.80
C ALA A 38 -21.28 -0.90 -3.57
N ILE A 39 -19.99 -1.02 -3.21
CA ILE A 39 -19.09 0.13 -3.04
C ILE A 39 -18.95 0.89 -4.36
N PHE A 40 -18.74 0.16 -5.46
CA PHE A 40 -18.59 0.75 -6.77
C PHE A 40 -19.85 1.51 -7.20
N TYR A 41 -21.03 0.89 -7.15
CA TYR A 41 -22.29 1.54 -7.53
C TYR A 41 -22.59 2.74 -6.64
N PHE A 42 -22.37 2.64 -5.33
CA PHE A 42 -22.57 3.75 -4.38
C PHE A 42 -21.79 5.01 -4.77
N PHE A 43 -20.52 4.86 -5.19
CA PHE A 43 -19.72 5.99 -5.63
C PHE A 43 -20.04 6.39 -7.08
N ASN A 44 -20.31 5.43 -7.96
CA ASN A 44 -20.57 5.70 -9.37
C ASN A 44 -21.87 6.49 -9.58
N GLU A 45 -22.93 6.21 -8.81
CA GLU A 45 -24.18 6.99 -8.83
C GLU A 45 -23.95 8.47 -8.45
N LYS A 46 -22.91 8.75 -7.64
CA LYS A 46 -22.56 10.11 -7.21
C LYS A 46 -21.63 10.81 -8.19
N LEU A 47 -21.00 10.09 -9.12
CA LEU A 47 -20.14 10.63 -10.17
C LEU A 47 -20.99 11.21 -11.32
N LEU A 48 -21.83 12.19 -10.99
CA LEU A 48 -22.62 12.95 -11.96
C LEU A 48 -21.78 14.06 -12.59
N SER A 49 -21.97 14.28 -13.91
CA SER A 49 -21.31 15.36 -14.65
C SER A 49 -21.59 16.73 -14.01
N GLY A 50 -20.53 17.52 -13.79
CA GLY A 50 -20.60 18.84 -13.15
C GLY A 50 -20.76 18.84 -11.62
N SER A 51 -20.81 17.68 -10.96
CA SER A 51 -20.89 17.62 -9.50
C SER A 51 -19.55 17.95 -8.82
N LYS A 52 -19.61 18.61 -7.64
CA LYS A 52 -18.43 18.85 -6.80
C LYS A 52 -17.72 17.55 -6.40
N PHE A 53 -18.48 16.46 -6.28
CA PHE A 53 -17.97 15.13 -5.96
C PHE A 53 -17.13 14.56 -7.11
N ALA A 54 -17.62 14.62 -8.35
CA ALA A 54 -16.86 14.20 -9.52
C ALA A 54 -15.55 15.00 -9.68
N LEU A 55 -15.59 16.33 -9.46
CA LEU A 55 -14.38 17.15 -9.49
C LEU A 55 -13.38 16.75 -8.40
N PHE A 56 -13.86 16.51 -7.17
CA PHE A 56 -13.00 16.05 -6.06
C PHE A 56 -12.33 14.72 -6.40
N VAL A 57 -13.10 13.73 -6.85
CA VAL A 57 -12.59 12.41 -7.23
C VAL A 57 -11.61 12.52 -8.40
N ALA A 58 -11.91 13.34 -9.40
CA ALA A 58 -11.00 13.57 -10.53
C ALA A 58 -9.66 14.17 -10.09
N ILE A 59 -9.68 15.20 -9.23
CA ILE A 59 -8.45 15.81 -8.68
C ILE A 59 -7.66 14.81 -7.82
N ALA A 60 -8.36 14.08 -6.97
CA ALA A 60 -7.75 13.11 -6.06
C ALA A 60 -7.26 11.83 -6.77
N ASN A 61 -7.70 11.57 -8.00
CA ASN A 61 -7.25 10.42 -8.82
C ASN A 61 -6.17 10.80 -9.86
N VAL A 62 -5.62 12.02 -9.83
CA VAL A 62 -4.51 12.40 -10.73
C VAL A 62 -3.21 11.73 -10.28
N ARG A 63 -2.33 11.36 -11.23
CA ARG A 63 -0.98 10.80 -10.94
C ARG A 63 -0.14 11.65 -9.98
N ALA A 64 -0.37 12.95 -9.93
CA ALA A 64 0.27 13.85 -8.96
C ALA A 64 -0.06 13.49 -7.50
N PHE A 65 -1.22 12.89 -7.25
CA PHE A 65 -1.63 12.44 -5.92
C PHE A 65 -0.72 11.33 -5.39
N ASP A 66 -0.15 10.50 -6.27
CA ASP A 66 0.86 9.50 -5.92
C ASP A 66 2.14 10.17 -5.39
N VAL A 67 2.55 11.28 -6.00
CA VAL A 67 3.72 12.07 -5.53
C VAL A 67 3.41 12.72 -4.19
N ILE A 68 2.21 13.27 -4.01
CA ILE A 68 1.78 13.87 -2.74
C ILE A 68 1.81 12.82 -1.63
N SER A 69 1.33 11.61 -1.88
CA SER A 69 1.37 10.52 -0.89
C SER A 69 2.81 10.20 -0.47
N LEU A 70 3.75 10.13 -1.43
CA LEU A 70 5.16 9.86 -1.18
C LEU A 70 5.81 10.99 -0.38
N LEU A 71 5.44 12.24 -0.68
CA LEU A 71 5.86 13.40 0.11
C LEU A 71 5.32 13.32 1.54
N CYS A 72 4.05 12.97 1.75
CA CYS A 72 3.47 12.79 3.08
C CYS A 72 4.19 11.69 3.88
N MET A 73 4.46 10.54 3.25
CA MET A 73 5.23 9.45 3.84
C MET A 73 6.65 9.90 4.18
N GLY A 74 7.32 10.58 3.24
CA GLY A 74 8.66 11.11 3.41
C GLY A 74 8.76 12.16 4.52
N LEU A 75 7.78 13.06 4.62
CA LEU A 75 7.69 14.06 5.69
C LEU A 75 7.47 13.42 7.05
N LEU A 76 6.60 12.41 7.14
CA LEU A 76 6.39 11.65 8.38
C LEU A 76 7.69 10.94 8.80
N TYR A 77 8.36 10.26 7.87
CA TYR A 77 9.64 9.60 8.12
C TYR A 77 10.73 10.60 8.53
N TYR A 78 10.82 11.72 7.82
CA TYR A 78 11.76 12.80 8.09
C TYR A 78 11.50 13.45 9.46
N SER A 79 10.24 13.57 9.87
CA SER A 79 9.85 14.10 11.18
C SER A 79 10.42 13.28 12.34
N ALA A 80 10.57 11.96 12.15
CA ALA A 80 11.23 11.08 13.09
C ALA A 80 12.76 11.15 12.93
N PHE A 81 13.26 11.14 11.70
CA PHE A 81 14.68 11.20 11.36
C PHE A 81 15.39 12.41 11.98
N ARG A 82 14.78 13.60 11.89
CA ARG A 82 15.35 14.86 12.40
C ARG A 82 15.53 14.89 13.91
N LYS A 83 14.78 14.07 14.66
CA LYS A 83 14.85 13.97 16.12
C LYS A 83 15.97 13.05 16.62
N GLN A 84 16.61 12.29 15.74
CA GLN A 84 17.65 11.33 16.10
C GLN A 84 19.05 11.96 16.09
N ASP A 85 19.95 11.36 16.86
CA ASP A 85 21.39 11.59 16.80
C ASP A 85 22.01 10.99 15.53
N TYR A 86 23.33 11.10 15.35
CA TYR A 86 24.00 10.60 14.14
C TYR A 86 23.81 9.08 13.96
N ALA A 87 23.99 8.31 15.03
CA ALA A 87 23.83 6.85 14.99
C ALA A 87 22.38 6.46 14.66
N GLY A 88 21.40 7.11 15.30
CA GLY A 88 19.98 6.89 15.03
C GLY A 88 19.57 7.31 13.61
N LYS A 89 20.10 8.43 13.09
CA LYS A 89 19.90 8.85 11.69
C LYS A 89 20.44 7.81 10.72
N ARG A 90 21.67 7.33 10.93
CA ARG A 90 22.26 6.30 10.06
C ARG A 90 21.43 5.01 10.09
N ARG A 91 21.04 4.55 11.29
CA ARG A 91 20.15 3.40 11.44
C ARG A 91 18.83 3.57 10.70
N LEU A 92 18.15 4.71 10.86
CA LEU A 92 16.90 5.00 10.14
C LEU A 92 17.12 5.10 8.62
N PHE A 93 18.26 5.61 8.17
CA PHE A 93 18.57 5.60 6.73
C PHE A 93 18.66 4.16 6.19
N MET A 94 19.40 3.28 6.90
CA MET A 94 19.51 1.86 6.51
C MET A 94 18.16 1.15 6.55
N ILE A 95 17.36 1.37 7.59
CA ILE A 95 15.99 0.83 7.68
C ILE A 95 15.13 1.33 6.53
N GLY A 96 15.26 2.60 6.14
CA GLY A 96 14.55 3.17 4.99
C GLY A 96 14.93 2.45 3.69
N LEU A 97 16.21 2.11 3.50
CA LEU A 97 16.65 1.34 2.35
C LEU A 97 16.13 -0.11 2.37
N VAL A 98 16.17 -0.77 3.53
CA VAL A 98 15.58 -2.11 3.71
C VAL A 98 14.08 -2.10 3.42
N MET A 99 13.38 -1.05 3.85
CA MET A 99 11.96 -0.84 3.55
C MET A 99 11.70 -0.75 2.05
N LEU A 100 12.48 0.05 1.31
CA LEU A 100 12.35 0.18 -0.15
C LEU A 100 12.62 -1.15 -0.86
N ILE A 101 13.69 -1.86 -0.47
CA ILE A 101 14.02 -3.19 -1.03
C ILE A 101 12.89 -4.17 -0.77
N SER A 102 12.40 -4.23 0.47
CA SER A 102 11.29 -5.13 0.86
C SER A 102 10.03 -4.80 0.06
N ALA A 103 9.72 -3.51 -0.10
CA ALA A 103 8.57 -3.06 -0.85
C ALA A 103 8.63 -3.47 -2.33
N VAL A 104 9.78 -3.33 -2.98
CA VAL A 104 9.99 -3.77 -4.36
C VAL A 104 9.86 -5.29 -4.48
N ILE A 105 10.51 -6.07 -3.61
CA ILE A 105 10.48 -7.54 -3.65
C ILE A 105 9.05 -8.05 -3.44
N ILE A 106 8.36 -7.58 -2.39
CA ILE A 106 6.99 -8.03 -2.08
C ILE A 106 6.03 -7.62 -3.21
N ASN A 107 6.19 -6.43 -3.79
CA ASN A 107 5.36 -6.01 -4.92
C ASN A 107 5.57 -6.89 -6.15
N GLN A 108 6.83 -7.21 -6.47
CA GLN A 108 7.15 -8.12 -7.58
C GLN A 108 6.57 -9.51 -7.36
N ILE A 109 6.67 -10.05 -6.14
CA ILE A 109 6.04 -11.34 -5.79
C ILE A 109 4.52 -11.28 -5.98
N GLY A 110 3.89 -10.18 -5.56
CA GLY A 110 2.46 -9.95 -5.75
C GLY A 110 2.03 -10.00 -7.23
N HIS A 111 2.81 -9.37 -8.12
CA HIS A 111 2.58 -9.39 -9.57
C HIS A 111 2.84 -10.75 -10.25
N GLN A 112 3.53 -11.67 -9.59
CA GLN A 112 3.68 -13.05 -10.11
C GLN A 112 2.48 -13.95 -9.78
N ILE A 113 1.52 -13.47 -8.97
CA ILE A 113 0.29 -14.21 -8.70
C ILE A 113 -0.56 -14.17 -9.98
N PRO A 114 -0.92 -15.32 -10.59
CA PRO A 114 -1.59 -15.37 -11.89
C PRO A 114 -3.09 -15.03 -11.77
N VAL A 115 -3.39 -13.83 -11.29
CA VAL A 115 -4.74 -13.31 -11.05
C VAL A 115 -4.88 -11.98 -11.78
N SER A 116 -5.35 -12.05 -13.02
CA SER A 116 -5.66 -10.85 -13.81
C SER A 116 -7.10 -10.43 -13.53
N ARG A 117 -7.29 -9.40 -12.70
CA ARG A 117 -8.62 -8.82 -12.47
C ARG A 117 -8.74 -7.44 -13.14
N PRO A 118 -9.63 -7.31 -14.15
CA PRO A 118 -9.90 -6.01 -14.75
C PRO A 118 -10.57 -5.08 -13.72
N SER A 119 -10.28 -3.77 -13.81
CA SER A 119 -10.89 -2.78 -12.92
C SER A 119 -12.42 -2.74 -13.05
N PRO A 120 -13.16 -2.23 -12.05
CA PRO A 120 -14.63 -2.17 -12.07
C PRO A 120 -15.19 -1.51 -13.33
N THR A 121 -14.57 -0.41 -13.77
CA THR A 121 -14.94 0.37 -14.97
C THR A 121 -14.80 -0.40 -16.30
N LEU A 122 -14.03 -1.49 -16.30
CA LEU A 122 -13.85 -2.43 -17.42
C LEU A 122 -14.73 -3.67 -17.31
N THR A 123 -15.31 -3.93 -16.13
CA THR A 123 -16.08 -5.14 -15.84
C THR A 123 -17.59 -4.93 -16.03
N PHE A 124 -18.09 -3.71 -15.81
CA PHE A 124 -19.50 -3.36 -16.00
C PHE A 124 -19.73 -2.50 -17.25
N GLU A 125 -20.83 -2.78 -17.97
CA GLU A 125 -21.33 -1.97 -19.09
C GLU A 125 -22.16 -0.77 -18.57
N ASN A 126 -22.18 0.36 -19.31
CA ASN A 126 -22.91 1.61 -18.98
C ASN A 126 -22.50 2.32 -17.68
N VAL A 127 -21.19 2.46 -17.44
CA VAL A 127 -20.63 3.16 -16.28
C VAL A 127 -20.12 4.55 -16.67
N ASN A 128 -20.33 5.56 -15.82
CA ASN A 128 -19.72 6.88 -15.97
C ASN A 128 -18.18 6.80 -15.93
N ARG A 129 -17.52 7.10 -17.05
CA ARG A 129 -16.05 7.14 -17.18
C ARG A 129 -15.54 8.58 -17.09
N ILE A 130 -14.60 8.84 -16.18
CA ILE A 130 -14.06 10.18 -15.94
C ILE A 130 -13.33 10.73 -17.18
N ASN A 131 -12.72 9.86 -17.99
CA ASN A 131 -12.03 10.16 -19.25
C ASN A 131 -12.99 10.59 -20.36
N GLU A 132 -14.25 10.16 -20.32
CA GLU A 132 -15.26 10.61 -21.28
C GLU A 132 -15.87 11.96 -20.88
N MET A 133 -15.70 12.36 -19.61
CA MET A 133 -16.27 13.59 -19.05
C MET A 133 -15.25 14.72 -18.88
N THR A 134 -13.94 14.46 -18.99
CA THR A 134 -12.88 15.48 -18.84
C THR A 134 -11.73 15.24 -19.82
N ASN A 135 -11.21 16.29 -20.47
CA ASN A 135 -10.05 16.25 -21.38
C ASN A 135 -8.70 15.93 -20.69
N TRP A 136 -8.72 15.35 -19.48
CA TRP A 136 -7.53 15.10 -18.67
C TRP A 136 -7.27 13.59 -18.64
N HIS A 137 -6.06 13.17 -19.03
CA HIS A 137 -5.61 11.78 -18.97
C HIS A 137 -5.67 11.23 -17.53
N THR A 138 -6.80 10.65 -17.16
CA THR A 138 -7.06 10.10 -15.83
C THR A 138 -6.98 8.56 -15.88
N LYS A 139 -6.45 7.95 -14.80
CA LYS A 139 -6.23 6.49 -14.69
C LYS A 139 -7.58 5.81 -14.42
N ASP A 140 -8.40 5.65 -15.46
CA ASP A 140 -9.79 5.21 -15.29
C ASP A 140 -9.99 3.73 -15.67
N ALA A 141 -8.92 3.10 -16.15
CA ALA A 141 -8.88 1.72 -16.57
C ALA A 141 -7.49 1.17 -16.26
N SER A 142 -7.40 0.21 -15.34
CA SER A 142 -6.23 -0.65 -15.21
C SER A 142 -6.60 -2.05 -15.67
N LYS A 143 -5.87 -2.57 -16.65
CA LYS A 143 -5.99 -3.98 -17.09
C LYS A 143 -5.46 -4.95 -16.04
N ASP A 144 -4.69 -4.44 -15.07
CA ASP A 144 -4.09 -5.22 -13.99
C ASP A 144 -4.20 -4.39 -12.69
N SER A 145 -5.29 -4.60 -11.96
CA SER A 145 -5.62 -3.82 -10.75
C SER A 145 -5.20 -4.52 -9.45
N PHE A 146 -4.76 -5.77 -9.57
CA PHE A 146 -4.43 -6.65 -8.46
C PHE A 146 -2.95 -7.05 -8.50
N PRO A 147 -2.18 -6.85 -7.42
CA PRO A 147 -2.55 -6.19 -6.17
C PRO A 147 -2.66 -4.66 -6.34
N GLY A 148 -3.35 -4.00 -5.41
CA GLY A 148 -3.34 -2.53 -5.35
C GLY A 148 -1.93 -2.03 -5.02
N ASP A 149 -1.09 -1.77 -6.03
CA ASP A 149 0.32 -1.35 -5.89
C ASP A 149 0.48 -0.28 -4.81
N HIS A 150 -0.40 0.71 -4.83
CA HIS A 150 -0.33 1.84 -3.93
C HIS A 150 -0.71 1.49 -2.50
N GLY A 151 -1.78 0.71 -2.33
CA GLY A 151 -2.21 0.21 -1.02
C GLY A 151 -1.14 -0.66 -0.37
N LEU A 152 -0.47 -1.51 -1.18
CA LEU A 152 0.62 -2.36 -0.70
C LEU A 152 1.81 -1.52 -0.21
N MET A 153 2.26 -0.53 -0.98
CA MET A 153 3.37 0.34 -0.58
C MET A 153 3.07 1.09 0.72
N LEU A 154 1.85 1.61 0.87
CA LEU A 154 1.41 2.32 2.07
C LEU A 154 1.30 1.42 3.30
N LEU A 155 0.88 0.16 3.12
CA LEU A 155 0.81 -0.85 4.18
C LEU A 155 2.19 -1.33 4.63
N ILE A 156 3.12 -1.55 3.68
CA ILE A 156 4.51 -1.89 3.98
C ILE A 156 5.16 -0.75 4.76
N PHE A 157 5.01 0.49 4.29
CA PHE A 157 5.48 1.67 5.01
C PHE A 157 4.92 1.73 6.43
N SER A 158 3.60 1.62 6.58
CA SER A 158 2.96 1.63 7.90
C SER A 158 3.53 0.55 8.83
N SER A 159 3.81 -0.64 8.31
CA SER A 159 4.42 -1.74 9.08
C SER A 159 5.84 -1.39 9.57
N PHE A 160 6.66 -0.75 8.73
CA PHE A 160 7.98 -0.27 9.13
C PHE A 160 7.91 0.87 10.16
N ILE A 161 6.96 1.80 10.00
CA ILE A 161 6.74 2.89 10.96
C ILE A 161 6.36 2.33 12.34
N LEU A 162 5.46 1.35 12.38
CA LEU A 162 5.05 0.68 13.61
C LEU A 162 6.23 0.01 14.32
N ARG A 163 7.11 -0.63 13.57
CA ARG A 163 8.25 -1.38 14.10
C ARG A 163 9.39 -0.48 14.60
N TYR A 164 9.71 0.58 13.86
CA TYR A 164 10.97 1.31 14.03
C TYR A 164 10.81 2.76 14.53
N ILE A 165 9.62 3.34 14.46
CA ILE A 165 9.39 4.74 14.83
C ILE A 165 8.50 4.84 16.07
N SER A 166 7.19 4.70 15.93
CA SER A 166 6.24 4.77 17.05
C SER A 166 4.83 4.34 16.65
N ARG A 167 4.02 3.96 17.64
CA ARG A 167 2.59 3.67 17.46
C ARG A 167 1.78 4.89 17.03
N SER A 168 2.15 6.09 17.49
CA SER A 168 1.48 7.34 17.09
C SER A 168 1.74 7.67 15.62
N ALA A 169 2.99 7.52 15.15
CA ALA A 169 3.33 7.68 13.74
C ALA A 169 2.66 6.62 12.87
N PHE A 170 2.48 5.40 13.40
CA PHE A 170 1.73 4.35 12.70
C PHE A 170 0.27 4.75 12.47
N CYS A 171 -0.41 5.32 13.47
CA CYS A 171 -1.78 5.83 13.27
C CYS A 171 -1.83 6.89 12.17
N ILE A 172 -0.85 7.79 12.12
CA ILE A 172 -0.75 8.80 11.05
C ILE A 172 -0.50 8.12 9.68
N ALA A 173 0.37 7.12 9.62
CA ALA A 173 0.64 6.37 8.41
C ALA A 173 -0.61 5.62 7.89
N LEU A 174 -1.44 5.07 8.78
CA LEU A 174 -2.72 4.48 8.41
C LEU A 174 -3.72 5.52 7.90
N LEU A 175 -3.77 6.71 8.50
CA LEU A 175 -4.62 7.80 8.00
C LEU A 175 -4.19 8.25 6.60
N ILE A 176 -2.88 8.35 6.35
CA ILE A 176 -2.33 8.57 5.01
C ILE A 176 -2.78 7.43 4.10
N MET A 177 -2.61 6.16 4.51
CA MET A 177 -3.03 5.02 3.69
C MET A 177 -4.49 5.14 3.25
N VAL A 178 -5.41 5.38 4.18
CA VAL A 178 -6.84 5.51 3.88
C VAL A 178 -7.11 6.71 2.97
N ALA A 179 -6.54 7.88 3.28
CA ALA A 179 -6.76 9.11 2.52
C ALA A 179 -6.28 9.00 1.07
N PHE A 180 -5.23 8.23 0.81
CA PHE A 180 -4.65 8.07 -0.53
C PHE A 180 -5.15 6.82 -1.28
N ALA A 181 -5.62 5.80 -0.58
CA ALA A 181 -6.22 4.62 -1.21
C ALA A 181 -7.69 4.84 -1.60
N LEU A 182 -8.46 5.58 -0.80
CA LEU A 182 -9.90 5.76 -1.00
C LEU A 182 -10.27 6.43 -2.34
N PRO A 183 -9.60 7.50 -2.80
CA PRO A 183 -9.92 8.13 -4.07
C PRO A 183 -9.87 7.19 -5.28
N ARG A 184 -8.96 6.20 -5.25
CA ARG A 184 -8.83 5.20 -6.32
C ARG A 184 -9.98 4.20 -6.34
N ILE A 185 -10.52 3.86 -5.17
CA ILE A 185 -11.74 3.04 -5.03
C ILE A 185 -12.94 3.86 -5.50
N MET A 186 -13.04 5.12 -5.06
CA MET A 186 -14.14 6.03 -5.43
C MET A 186 -14.19 6.29 -6.94
N ALA A 187 -13.04 6.41 -7.59
CA ALA A 187 -12.93 6.59 -9.05
C ALA A 187 -13.22 5.31 -9.84
N GLY A 188 -13.35 4.15 -9.19
CA GLY A 188 -13.50 2.85 -9.87
C GLY A 188 -12.23 2.33 -10.53
N ALA A 189 -11.06 2.90 -10.21
CA ALA A 189 -9.78 2.46 -10.75
C ALA A 189 -9.29 1.14 -10.12
N HIS A 190 -9.66 0.91 -8.86
CA HIS A 190 -9.40 -0.33 -8.11
C HIS A 190 -10.66 -0.78 -7.38
N TRP A 191 -10.78 -2.09 -7.21
CA TRP A 191 -11.76 -2.68 -6.32
C TRP A 191 -11.33 -2.49 -4.85
N PHE A 192 -12.30 -2.55 -3.94
CA PHE A 192 -11.99 -2.52 -2.51
C PHE A 192 -11.12 -3.71 -2.11
N THR A 193 -11.42 -4.90 -2.65
CA THR A 193 -10.66 -6.13 -2.37
C THR A 193 -9.22 -6.07 -2.86
N ASP A 194 -8.90 -5.26 -3.88
CA ASP A 194 -7.51 -5.16 -4.38
C ASP A 194 -6.56 -4.67 -3.27
N ILE A 195 -7.08 -3.80 -2.39
CA ILE A 195 -6.36 -3.26 -1.24
C ILE A 195 -6.65 -4.11 0.01
N ALA A 196 -7.92 -4.34 0.33
CA ALA A 196 -8.34 -4.98 1.57
C ALA A 196 -7.99 -6.47 1.64
N VAL A 197 -7.97 -7.16 0.50
CA VAL A 197 -7.58 -8.57 0.40
C VAL A 197 -6.20 -8.68 -0.21
N GLY A 198 -5.98 -8.13 -1.41
CA GLY A 198 -4.72 -8.27 -2.15
C GLY A 198 -3.52 -7.70 -1.40
N SER A 199 -3.49 -6.38 -1.23
CA SER A 199 -2.40 -5.69 -0.55
C SER A 199 -2.25 -6.13 0.91
N LEU A 200 -3.36 -6.32 1.64
CA LEU A 200 -3.32 -6.72 3.05
C LEU A 200 -2.77 -8.15 3.23
N SER A 201 -3.21 -9.12 2.43
CA SER A 201 -2.72 -10.50 2.54
C SER A 201 -1.22 -10.59 2.26
N LEU A 202 -0.75 -9.92 1.20
CA LEU A 202 0.67 -9.83 0.87
C LEU A 202 1.48 -9.14 1.98
N THR A 203 0.92 -8.07 2.57
CA THR A 203 1.56 -7.39 3.70
C THR A 203 1.65 -8.30 4.92
N LEU A 204 0.55 -8.97 5.30
CA LEU A 204 0.51 -9.86 6.48
C LEU A 204 1.55 -10.99 6.36
N ILE A 205 1.61 -11.63 5.19
CA ILE A 205 2.58 -12.69 4.93
C ILE A 205 3.99 -12.08 4.86
N GLY A 206 4.25 -11.19 3.90
CA GLY A 206 5.59 -10.65 3.64
C GLY A 206 6.20 -9.90 4.84
N MET A 207 5.45 -9.00 5.46
CA MET A 207 5.95 -8.19 6.57
C MET A 207 6.13 -8.99 7.86
N SER A 208 5.38 -10.08 8.07
CA SER A 208 5.62 -10.96 9.22
C SER A 208 7.02 -11.58 9.15
N TRP A 209 7.44 -12.03 7.97
CA TRP A 209 8.79 -12.56 7.75
C TRP A 209 9.85 -11.47 7.81
N VAL A 210 9.61 -10.31 7.22
CA VAL A 210 10.60 -9.22 7.18
C VAL A 210 10.84 -8.59 8.56
N LEU A 211 9.78 -8.32 9.34
CA LEU A 211 9.86 -7.49 10.55
C LEU A 211 9.81 -8.26 11.87
N LEU A 212 9.24 -9.46 11.90
CA LEU A 212 9.16 -10.28 13.14
C LEU A 212 10.30 -11.30 13.24
N THR A 213 11.09 -11.46 12.19
CA THR A 213 12.38 -12.15 12.22
C THR A 213 13.51 -11.12 12.34
N PRO A 214 14.75 -11.51 12.67
CA PRO A 214 15.88 -10.59 12.67
C PRO A 214 16.30 -10.14 11.27
N LEU A 215 15.62 -10.56 10.19
CA LEU A 215 16.00 -10.29 8.81
C LEU A 215 16.21 -8.80 8.53
N SER A 216 15.23 -7.95 8.86
CA SER A 216 15.33 -6.51 8.60
C SER A 216 16.50 -5.85 9.34
N ASP A 217 16.78 -6.28 10.57
CA ASP A 217 17.90 -5.77 11.38
C ASP A 217 19.25 -6.28 10.87
N ILE A 218 19.33 -7.54 10.43
CA ILE A 218 20.52 -8.13 9.81
C ILE A 218 20.83 -7.41 8.50
N MET A 219 19.83 -7.20 7.65
CA MET A 219 19.99 -6.47 6.39
C MET A 219 20.43 -5.03 6.63
N ALA A 220 19.81 -4.33 7.60
CA ALA A 220 20.21 -2.97 7.95
C ALA A 220 21.66 -2.92 8.44
N THR A 221 22.07 -3.86 9.29
CA THR A 221 23.46 -3.94 9.78
C THR A 221 24.45 -4.29 8.68
N TRP A 222 24.06 -5.17 7.75
CA TRP A 222 24.88 -5.53 6.60
C TRP A 222 25.10 -4.34 5.66
N LEU A 223 24.04 -3.57 5.36
CA LEU A 223 24.11 -2.33 4.60
C LEU A 223 24.98 -1.29 5.31
N ASP A 224 24.82 -1.18 6.62
CA ASP A 224 25.58 -0.26 7.46
C ASP A 224 27.09 -0.54 7.42
N LYS A 225 27.49 -1.81 7.32
CA LYS A 225 28.91 -2.20 7.16
C LYS A 225 29.45 -1.96 5.75
N LYS A 226 28.60 -1.99 4.73
CA LYS A 226 28.99 -1.85 3.32
C LYS A 226 29.05 -0.40 2.86
N LEU A 227 28.24 0.47 3.45
CA LEU A 227 28.20 1.89 3.08
C LEU A 227 29.26 2.68 3.83
N PRO A 228 29.99 3.58 3.14
CA PRO A 228 31.07 4.34 3.75
C PRO A 228 30.55 5.17 4.92
N HIS A 229 31.30 5.16 6.01
CA HIS A 229 31.11 6.15 7.06
C HIS A 229 31.64 7.47 6.55
N ILE A 230 30.83 8.52 6.60
CA ILE A 230 31.35 9.87 6.39
C ILE A 230 32.29 10.14 7.57
N SER A 231 33.59 10.05 7.32
CA SER A 231 34.62 10.50 8.25
C SER A 231 34.29 11.92 8.64
N ARG A 232 34.02 12.17 9.92
CA ARG A 232 34.18 13.51 10.47
C ARG A 232 35.67 13.74 10.50
N ASN A 233 36.17 14.51 9.54
CA ASN A 233 37.35 15.32 9.82
C ASN A 233 36.93 16.24 10.96
N ASN A 234 37.40 15.93 12.16
CA ASN A 234 37.41 16.87 13.27
C ASN A 234 38.31 18.05 12.92
#